data_AF-A0A1I5FKI3-F1
#
_entry.id   AF-A0A1I5FKI3-F1
#
_cell.length_a   1.000
_cell.length_b   1.000
_cell.length_c   1.000
_cell.angle_alpha   90.00
_cell.angle_beta   90.00
_cell.angle_gamma   90.00
#
_symmetry.space_group_name_H-M   'P 1'
#
loop_
_entity.id
_entity.type
_entity.pdbx_description
1 polymer ?
#
loop_
_entity_poly.entity_id
_entity_poly.type
_entity_poly.pdbx_seq_one_letter_code
_entity_poly.pdbx_strand_id
1 'polypeptide(L)'
;MTIREQLQSIVSNQYQSEEGEIFCIELLKGMTEREIDDFKSKLPCNKLPEEIEELLRFSKGFIFQGLEEIRFDTFQQFGFEELFPYSIQLAGDGFGNFWILDIDSEGNWNCVYYVCHDPAVIVKHSENLFDFIKHVDEFGQKGALSNLNIIHEKTIMEIWNEKFGIMEKNEQDYDFENGASELPEIYLVADLSNKPIRTGFAWGKFGSGTKIIRPNDKPIWIIEKKLKKSFFSRLFGCKR
;
A
#
# COMPACT_ATOMS: atom_id res chain seq x y z
N MET A 1 10.89 16.82 13.16
CA MET A 1 9.61 16.40 13.73
C MET A 1 9.56 14.89 13.57
N THR A 2 9.37 14.14 14.65
CA THR A 2 9.22 12.67 14.62
C THR A 2 7.80 12.28 14.17
N ILE A 3 7.57 11.00 13.87
CA ILE A 3 6.22 10.49 13.54
C ILE A 3 5.25 10.74 14.71
N ARG A 4 5.70 10.52 15.95
CA ARG A 4 4.91 10.80 17.16
C ARG A 4 4.57 12.28 17.29
N GLU A 5 5.54 13.17 17.07
CA GLU A 5 5.31 14.62 17.11
C GLU A 5 4.32 15.06 16.01
N GLN A 6 4.40 14.46 14.82
CA GLN A 6 3.45 14.72 13.74
C GLN A 6 2.03 14.30 14.13
N LEU A 7 1.85 13.08 14.67
CA LEU A 7 0.54 12.64 15.17
C LEU A 7 0.03 13.56 16.28
N GLN A 8 0.90 13.90 17.25
CA GLN A 8 0.53 14.79 18.34
C GLN A 8 0.09 16.17 17.85
N SER A 9 0.72 16.68 16.78
CA SER A 9 0.42 18.02 16.23
C SER A 9 -0.99 18.14 15.64
N ILE A 10 -1.61 17.03 15.24
CA ILE A 10 -2.93 17.04 14.60
C ILE A 10 -4.07 16.70 15.57
N VAL A 11 -3.76 16.30 16.82
CA VAL A 11 -4.76 15.91 17.85
C VAL A 11 -5.76 17.03 18.16
N SER A 12 -5.29 18.28 18.17
CA SER A 12 -6.13 19.44 18.47
C SER A 12 -6.78 20.08 17.23
N ASN A 13 -6.50 19.55 16.03
CA ASN A 13 -7.09 20.10 14.82
C ASN A 13 -8.58 19.81 14.79
N GLN A 14 -9.34 20.77 14.27
CA GLN A 14 -10.76 20.63 14.03
C GLN A 14 -10.98 20.45 12.53
N TYR A 15 -11.77 19.44 12.21
CA TYR A 15 -12.15 19.09 10.85
C TYR A 15 -13.65 19.19 10.71
N GLN A 16 -14.13 19.24 9.46
CA GLN A 16 -15.54 19.27 9.15
C GLN A 16 -15.90 18.05 8.31
N SER A 17 -16.90 17.29 8.74
CA SER A 17 -17.44 16.16 7.99
C SER A 17 -18.24 16.62 6.77
N GLU A 18 -18.62 15.67 5.89
CA GLU A 18 -19.49 15.95 4.75
C GLU A 18 -20.88 16.50 5.16
N GLU A 19 -21.35 16.11 6.35
CA GLU A 19 -22.61 16.59 6.93
C GLU A 19 -22.44 17.95 7.64
N GLY A 20 -21.22 18.49 7.68
CA GLY A 20 -20.91 19.78 8.29
C GLY A 20 -20.60 19.71 9.79
N GLU A 21 -20.56 18.52 10.38
CA GLU A 21 -20.23 18.31 11.80
C GLU A 21 -18.76 18.55 12.06
N ILE A 22 -18.45 19.23 13.16
CA ILE A 22 -17.06 19.46 13.58
C ILE A 22 -16.59 18.27 14.40
N PHE A 23 -15.42 17.73 14.07
CA PHE A 23 -14.79 16.65 14.83
C PHE A 23 -13.29 16.90 15.01
N CYS A 24 -12.72 16.21 16.00
CA CYS A 24 -11.28 16.06 16.19
C CYS A 24 -10.93 14.58 16.08
N ILE A 25 -9.66 14.25 15.85
CA ILE A 25 -9.24 12.85 15.92
C ILE A 25 -9.31 12.33 17.37
N GLU A 26 -9.56 11.03 17.51
CA GLU A 26 -9.49 10.34 18.79
C GLU A 26 -8.33 9.35 18.76
N LEU A 27 -7.33 9.54 19.62
CA LEU A 27 -6.21 8.60 19.73
C LEU A 27 -6.66 7.29 20.37
N LEU A 28 -6.22 6.18 19.79
CA LEU A 28 -6.34 4.88 20.42
C LEU A 28 -5.35 4.79 21.58
N LYS A 29 -5.66 3.94 22.56
CA LYS A 29 -4.75 3.70 23.68
C LYS A 29 -3.41 3.13 23.17
N GLY A 30 -2.31 3.73 23.59
CA GLY A 30 -0.97 3.21 23.35
C GLY A 30 -0.74 1.81 23.95
N MET A 31 0.26 1.13 23.41
CA MET A 31 0.63 -0.24 23.77
C MET A 31 1.46 -0.28 25.05
N THR A 32 1.21 -1.29 25.86
CA THR A 32 2.03 -1.66 27.03
C THR A 32 3.33 -2.35 26.60
N GLU A 33 4.31 -2.45 27.50
CA GLU A 33 5.56 -3.20 27.25
C GLU A 33 5.30 -4.60 26.70
N ARG A 34 4.36 -5.33 27.32
CA ARG A 34 4.02 -6.69 26.91
C ARG A 34 3.45 -6.73 25.50
N GLU A 35 2.55 -5.80 25.17
CA GLU A 35 1.97 -5.72 23.83
C GLU A 35 3.04 -5.37 22.78
N ILE A 36 3.99 -4.48 23.12
CA ILE A 36 5.13 -4.16 22.26
C ILE A 36 6.01 -5.39 22.03
N ASP A 37 6.34 -6.14 23.07
CA ASP A 37 7.16 -7.36 22.96
C ASP A 37 6.44 -8.44 22.10
N ASP A 38 5.14 -8.64 22.33
CA ASP A 38 4.31 -9.56 21.56
C ASP A 38 4.22 -9.13 20.09
N PHE A 39 4.15 -7.82 19.82
CA PHE A 39 4.14 -7.28 18.45
C PHE A 39 5.50 -7.44 17.76
N LYS A 40 6.59 -7.09 18.44
CA LYS A 40 7.97 -7.28 17.97
C LYS A 40 8.22 -8.73 17.55
N SER A 41 7.77 -9.72 18.31
CA SER A 41 7.97 -11.14 18.00
C SER A 41 7.32 -11.62 16.69
N LYS A 42 6.42 -10.83 16.11
CA LYS A 42 5.75 -11.13 14.84
C LYS A 42 6.45 -10.48 13.65
N LEU A 43 7.21 -9.41 13.89
CA LEU A 43 7.87 -8.65 12.84
C LEU A 43 9.09 -9.39 12.28
N PRO A 44 9.50 -9.09 11.03
CA PRO A 44 10.75 -9.58 10.47
C PRO A 44 11.93 -9.29 11.41
N CYS A 45 12.81 -10.28 11.58
CA CYS A 45 13.97 -10.21 12.47
C CYS A 45 13.67 -9.84 13.94
N ASN A 46 12.41 -9.92 14.39
CA ASN A 46 11.94 -9.41 15.68
C ASN A 46 12.32 -7.93 15.92
N LYS A 47 12.45 -7.14 14.85
CA LYS A 47 12.90 -5.75 14.91
C LYS A 47 11.72 -4.80 14.78
N LEU A 48 11.68 -3.81 15.67
CA LEU A 48 10.79 -2.65 15.60
C LEU A 48 11.67 -1.41 15.68
N PRO A 49 11.62 -0.48 14.71
CA PRO A 49 12.41 0.75 14.79
C PRO A 49 12.01 1.57 16.03
N GLU A 50 13.00 2.20 16.69
CA GLU A 50 12.79 2.93 17.95
C GLU A 50 11.72 4.02 17.83
N GLU A 51 11.70 4.77 16.73
CA GLU A 51 10.70 5.80 16.47
C GLU A 51 9.27 5.23 16.38
N ILE A 52 9.12 4.01 15.84
CA ILE A 52 7.83 3.32 15.75
C ILE A 52 7.43 2.76 17.11
N GLU A 53 8.38 2.24 17.87
CA GLU A 53 8.12 1.83 19.25
C GLU A 53 7.63 3.00 20.11
N GLU A 54 8.28 4.16 20.00
CA GLU A 54 7.83 5.39 20.67
C GLU A 54 6.40 5.77 20.24
N LEU A 55 6.11 5.72 18.94
CA LEU A 55 4.78 5.96 18.40
C LEU A 55 3.75 5.02 19.02
N LEU A 56 4.00 3.71 19.01
CA LEU A 56 3.05 2.69 19.49
C LEU A 56 2.80 2.79 21.00
N ARG A 57 3.80 3.20 21.79
CA ARG A 57 3.64 3.50 23.22
C ARG A 57 2.75 4.72 23.44
N PHE A 58 2.84 5.71 22.56
CA PHE A 58 2.00 6.90 22.60
C PHE A 58 0.57 6.57 22.15
N SER A 59 0.43 5.92 20.99
CA SER A 59 -0.84 5.51 20.41
C SER A 59 -0.64 4.40 19.38
N LYS A 60 -1.52 3.39 19.39
CA LYS A 60 -1.55 2.36 18.34
C LYS A 60 -2.29 2.79 17.06
N GLY A 61 -2.85 4.00 17.04
CA GLY A 61 -3.65 4.49 15.92
C GLY A 61 -4.59 5.63 16.32
N PHE A 62 -5.52 5.99 15.45
CA PHE A 62 -6.52 7.01 15.76
C PHE A 62 -7.76 6.87 14.89
N ILE A 63 -8.90 7.31 15.42
CA ILE A 63 -10.16 7.39 14.70
C ILE A 63 -10.17 8.68 13.89
N PHE A 64 -10.56 8.57 12.62
CA PHE A 64 -10.66 9.69 11.71
C PHE A 64 -11.92 9.52 10.85
N GLN A 65 -12.86 10.48 10.94
CA GLN A 65 -14.07 10.41 10.13
C GLN A 65 -13.72 10.46 8.64
N GLY A 66 -14.24 9.49 7.86
CA GLY A 66 -13.92 9.29 6.46
C GLY A 66 -12.92 8.16 6.18
N LEU A 67 -12.15 7.71 7.18
CA LEU A 67 -11.29 6.52 7.09
C LEU A 67 -11.59 5.47 8.17
N GLU A 68 -12.63 5.72 8.97
CA GLU A 68 -13.02 4.99 10.18
C GLU A 68 -11.91 4.95 11.24
N GLU A 69 -10.85 4.18 11.02
CA GLU A 69 -9.76 3.93 11.95
C GLU A 69 -8.42 3.79 11.20
N ILE A 70 -7.40 4.53 11.66
CA ILE A 70 -6.01 4.36 11.24
C ILE A 70 -5.28 3.55 12.31
N ARG A 71 -4.59 2.47 11.92
CA ARG A 71 -3.89 1.56 12.83
C ARG A 71 -2.43 1.35 12.46
N PHE A 72 -1.59 1.21 13.47
CA PHE A 72 -0.15 0.95 13.32
C PHE A 72 0.24 -0.46 13.79
N ASP A 73 -0.68 -1.21 14.40
CA ASP A 73 -0.45 -2.53 15.03
C ASP A 73 -1.07 -3.71 14.25
N THR A 74 -1.48 -3.49 13.00
CA THR A 74 -2.24 -4.43 12.15
C THR A 74 -1.33 -5.24 11.22
N PHE A 75 -0.23 -5.77 11.77
CA PHE A 75 0.72 -6.57 11.02
C PHE A 75 0.07 -7.77 10.35
N GLN A 76 0.31 -7.92 9.03
CA GLN A 76 -0.21 -9.00 8.17
C GLN A 76 -1.74 -9.17 8.20
N GLN A 77 -2.50 -8.09 8.40
CA GLN A 77 -3.96 -8.13 8.30
C GLN A 77 -4.48 -7.93 6.86
N PHE A 78 -3.61 -7.53 5.92
CA PHE A 78 -3.99 -7.26 4.53
C PHE A 78 -4.36 -8.53 3.75
N GLY A 79 -3.67 -9.65 3.98
CA GLY A 79 -3.98 -10.96 3.39
C GLY A 79 -3.57 -11.16 1.93
N PHE A 80 -2.69 -10.32 1.39
CA PHE A 80 -2.06 -10.49 0.07
C PHE A 80 -0.53 -10.40 0.20
N GLU A 81 0.05 -11.39 0.89
CA GLU A 81 1.49 -11.46 1.16
C GLU A 81 2.33 -11.59 -0.13
N GLU A 82 1.74 -12.03 -1.25
CA GLU A 82 2.40 -12.02 -2.55
C GLU A 82 2.65 -10.61 -3.11
N LEU A 83 1.85 -9.63 -2.68
CA LEU A 83 2.02 -8.21 -3.02
C LEU A 83 2.93 -7.52 -2.00
N PHE A 84 2.70 -7.80 -0.72
CA PHE A 84 3.40 -7.19 0.42
C PHE A 84 3.73 -8.26 1.47
N PRO A 85 4.91 -8.90 1.39
CA PRO A 85 5.28 -10.02 2.26
C PRO A 85 5.20 -9.70 3.76
N TYR A 86 5.57 -8.47 4.11
CA TYR A 86 5.46 -7.92 5.45
C TYR A 86 4.84 -6.54 5.36
N SER A 87 3.76 -6.31 6.09
CA SER A 87 3.03 -5.05 5.99
C SER A 87 2.17 -4.74 7.21
N ILE A 88 1.86 -3.45 7.37
CA ILE A 88 0.79 -2.96 8.26
C ILE A 88 -0.36 -2.46 7.37
N GLN A 89 -1.56 -2.94 7.61
CA GLN A 89 -2.76 -2.35 7.02
C GLN A 89 -3.15 -1.11 7.83
N LEU A 90 -2.75 0.07 7.36
CA LEU A 90 -2.97 1.33 8.07
C LEU A 90 -4.44 1.69 8.13
N ALA A 91 -5.18 1.53 7.04
CA ALA A 91 -6.61 1.83 6.96
C ALA A 91 -7.25 1.01 5.83
N GLY A 92 -8.59 0.95 5.84
CA GLY A 92 -9.38 0.47 4.72
C GLY A 92 -10.71 1.21 4.65
N ASP A 93 -11.30 1.30 3.45
CA ASP A 93 -12.54 2.04 3.23
C ASP A 93 -13.81 1.17 3.27
N GLY A 94 -13.67 -0.13 3.58
CA GLY A 94 -14.79 -1.08 3.60
C GLY A 94 -15.25 -1.56 2.21
N PHE A 95 -14.72 -1.00 1.13
CA PHE A 95 -15.05 -1.35 -0.26
C PHE A 95 -13.87 -2.05 -0.97
N GLY A 96 -12.97 -2.64 -0.19
CA GLY A 96 -11.80 -3.36 -0.69
C GLY A 96 -10.68 -2.45 -1.16
N ASN A 97 -10.57 -1.24 -0.60
CA ASN A 97 -9.40 -0.39 -0.78
C ASN A 97 -8.66 -0.21 0.54
N PHE A 98 -7.34 -0.19 0.47
CA PHE A 98 -6.48 -0.22 1.65
C PHE A 98 -5.28 0.71 1.53
N TRP A 99 -4.82 1.23 2.67
CA TRP A 99 -3.53 1.89 2.79
C TRP A 99 -2.57 0.93 3.49
N ILE A 100 -1.53 0.52 2.77
CA ILE A 100 -0.60 -0.53 3.18
C ILE A 100 0.77 0.09 3.38
N LEU A 101 1.30 0.01 4.60
CA LEU A 101 2.70 0.31 4.88
C LEU A 101 3.54 -0.93 4.61
N ASP A 102 4.54 -0.78 3.75
CA ASP A 102 5.49 -1.84 3.41
C ASP A 102 6.57 -1.98 4.48
N ILE A 103 6.93 -3.21 4.82
CA ILE A 103 8.02 -3.54 5.74
C ILE A 103 9.01 -4.44 5.00
N ASP A 104 10.30 -4.10 5.07
CA ASP A 104 11.34 -4.96 4.47
C ASP A 104 11.68 -6.17 5.35
N SER A 105 12.45 -7.10 4.79
CA SER A 105 12.91 -8.30 5.50
C SER A 105 13.78 -8.03 6.74
N GLU A 106 14.33 -6.82 6.87
CA GLU A 106 15.09 -6.38 8.05
C GLU A 106 14.21 -5.73 9.12
N GLY A 107 12.92 -5.51 8.86
CA GLY A 107 11.96 -4.89 9.78
C GLY A 107 11.91 -3.36 9.71
N ASN A 108 12.46 -2.74 8.67
CA ASN A 108 12.35 -1.29 8.48
C ASN A 108 11.01 -0.94 7.81
N TRP A 109 10.39 0.16 8.26
CA TRP A 109 9.09 0.64 7.78
C TRP A 109 9.31 1.62 6.63
N ASN A 110 8.79 1.29 5.44
CA ASN A 110 9.08 1.97 4.18
C ASN A 110 7.89 2.82 3.70
N CYS A 111 7.64 2.85 2.39
CA CYS A 111 6.58 3.64 1.79
C CYS A 111 5.18 3.11 2.15
N VAL A 112 4.20 4.00 2.07
CA VAL A 112 2.78 3.62 2.10
C VAL A 112 2.25 3.56 0.68
N TYR A 113 1.51 2.50 0.39
CA TYR A 113 0.84 2.26 -0.87
C TYR A 113 -0.66 2.30 -0.66
N TYR A 114 -1.38 2.85 -1.63
CA TYR A 114 -2.81 2.66 -1.74
C TYR A 114 -3.07 1.48 -2.67
N VAL A 115 -3.87 0.52 -2.22
CA VAL A 115 -4.18 -0.71 -2.95
C VAL A 115 -5.69 -0.80 -3.14
N CYS A 116 -6.12 -0.75 -4.41
CA CYS A 116 -7.50 -0.91 -4.83
C CYS A 116 -7.72 -2.32 -5.36
N HIS A 117 -8.85 -2.94 -5.01
CA HIS A 117 -9.21 -4.25 -5.53
C HIS A 117 -9.95 -4.20 -6.88
N ASP A 118 -10.78 -3.16 -7.12
CA ASP A 118 -11.54 -3.00 -8.36
C ASP A 118 -11.71 -1.51 -8.76
N PRO A 119 -10.96 -1.02 -9.78
CA PRO A 119 -10.00 -1.78 -10.56
C PRO A 119 -8.73 -2.12 -9.76
N ALA A 120 -8.22 -3.33 -9.94
CA ALA A 120 -7.04 -3.84 -9.25
C ALA A 120 -5.76 -3.03 -9.57
N VAL A 121 -5.45 -2.04 -8.73
CA VAL A 121 -4.37 -1.04 -8.89
C VAL A 121 -3.60 -0.86 -7.59
N ILE A 122 -2.28 -0.70 -7.69
CA ILE A 122 -1.40 -0.25 -6.59
C ILE A 122 -0.85 1.13 -6.94
N VAL A 123 -0.85 2.05 -5.99
CA VAL A 123 -0.33 3.41 -6.12
C VAL A 123 0.62 3.72 -4.98
N LYS A 124 1.80 4.29 -5.27
CA LYS A 124 2.68 4.85 -4.24
C LYS A 124 2.00 6.08 -3.63
N HIS A 125 1.57 5.98 -2.37
CA HIS A 125 0.77 7.03 -1.72
C HIS A 125 1.66 8.05 -1.01
N SER A 126 2.59 7.60 -0.19
CA SER A 126 3.53 8.46 0.55
C SER A 126 4.87 7.76 0.76
N GLU A 127 5.92 8.55 0.98
CA GLU A 127 7.29 8.04 1.10
C GLU A 127 7.52 7.26 2.39
N ASN A 128 6.73 7.53 3.43
CA ASN A 128 6.81 6.91 4.75
C ASN A 128 5.51 7.17 5.56
N LEU A 129 5.48 6.68 6.81
CA LEU A 129 4.37 6.86 7.74
C LEU A 129 4.18 8.32 8.18
N PHE A 130 5.26 9.09 8.33
CA PHE A 130 5.18 10.52 8.68
C PHE A 130 4.37 11.29 7.63
N ASP A 131 4.71 11.11 6.35
CA ASP A 131 4.02 11.74 5.23
C ASP A 131 2.59 11.25 5.09
N PHE A 132 2.31 9.99 5.43
CA PHE A 132 0.95 9.46 5.45
C PHE A 132 0.07 10.20 6.46
N ILE A 133 0.52 10.37 7.70
CA ILE A 133 -0.24 11.09 8.74
C ILE A 133 -0.49 12.54 8.31
N LYS A 134 0.49 13.17 7.65
CA LYS A 134 0.32 14.51 7.07
C LYS A 134 -0.74 14.53 5.96
N HIS A 135 -0.81 13.51 5.11
CA HIS A 135 -1.84 13.41 4.08
C HIS A 135 -3.24 13.13 4.66
N VAL A 136 -3.35 12.45 5.81
CA VAL A 136 -4.63 12.30 6.52
C VAL A 136 -5.10 13.64 7.10
N ASP A 137 -4.20 14.42 7.71
CA ASP A 137 -4.52 15.78 8.16
C ASP A 137 -4.91 16.69 6.98
N GLU A 138 -4.18 16.61 5.86
CA GLU A 138 -4.55 17.31 4.63
C GLU A 138 -5.95 16.92 4.13
N PHE A 139 -6.32 15.64 4.24
CA PHE A 139 -7.66 15.18 3.88
C PHE A 139 -8.74 15.83 4.73
N GLY A 140 -8.56 15.91 6.05
CA GLY A 140 -9.52 16.62 6.90
C GLY A 140 -9.65 18.11 6.60
N GLN A 141 -8.56 18.75 6.16
CA GLN A 141 -8.55 20.19 5.87
C GLN A 141 -9.07 20.54 4.48
N LYS A 142 -8.80 19.68 3.49
CA LYS A 142 -9.04 19.97 2.06
C LYS A 142 -10.07 19.07 1.40
N GLY A 143 -10.50 18.00 2.06
CA GLY A 143 -11.43 16.99 1.54
C GLY A 143 -11.02 16.51 0.16
N ALA A 144 -11.88 16.76 -0.84
CA ALA A 144 -11.73 16.36 -2.23
C ALA A 144 -10.43 16.83 -2.93
N LEU A 145 -9.77 17.87 -2.40
CA LEU A 145 -8.51 18.40 -2.96
C LEU A 145 -7.25 17.80 -2.33
N SER A 146 -7.39 16.93 -1.34
CA SER A 146 -6.27 16.29 -0.66
C SER A 146 -5.58 15.22 -1.52
N ASN A 147 -4.34 14.88 -1.17
CA ASN A 147 -3.63 13.78 -1.81
C ASN A 147 -4.41 12.46 -1.73
N LEU A 148 -4.97 12.16 -0.56
CA LEU A 148 -5.70 10.93 -0.30
C LEU A 148 -6.91 10.78 -1.23
N ASN A 149 -7.75 11.82 -1.30
CA ASN A 149 -8.95 11.78 -2.14
C ASN A 149 -8.61 11.81 -3.63
N ILE A 150 -7.55 12.53 -4.05
CA ILE A 150 -7.13 12.53 -5.45
C ILE A 150 -6.69 11.13 -5.89
N ILE A 151 -5.95 10.42 -5.04
CA ILE A 151 -5.56 9.05 -5.33
C ILE A 151 -6.79 8.16 -5.43
N HIS A 152 -7.67 8.20 -4.42
CA HIS A 152 -8.87 7.38 -4.32
C HIS A 152 -9.85 7.60 -5.48
N GLU A 153 -10.11 8.84 -5.89
CA GLU A 153 -11.15 9.15 -6.88
C GLU A 153 -10.66 9.25 -8.34
N LYS A 154 -9.39 9.64 -8.56
CA LYS A 154 -8.90 10.00 -9.90
C LYS A 154 -7.75 9.11 -10.37
N THR A 155 -6.69 9.04 -9.58
CA THR A 155 -5.44 8.39 -9.98
C THR A 155 -5.63 6.90 -10.28
N ILE A 156 -6.51 6.21 -9.55
CA ILE A 156 -6.85 4.80 -9.83
C ILE A 156 -7.33 4.63 -11.27
N MET A 157 -8.33 5.42 -11.67
CA MET A 157 -8.95 5.29 -12.99
C MET A 157 -8.01 5.73 -14.10
N GLU A 158 -7.17 6.75 -13.85
CA GLU A 158 -6.08 7.15 -14.75
C GLU A 158 -5.13 5.97 -14.98
N ILE A 159 -4.60 5.34 -13.92
CA ILE A 159 -3.70 4.18 -14.02
C ILE A 159 -4.37 2.97 -14.70
N TRP A 160 -5.65 2.73 -14.42
CA TRP A 160 -6.38 1.60 -14.99
C TRP A 160 -6.63 1.77 -16.50
N ASN A 161 -7.15 2.93 -16.89
CA ASN A 161 -7.57 3.25 -18.26
C ASN A 161 -6.38 3.55 -19.18
N GLU A 162 -5.32 4.13 -18.64
CA GLU A 162 -4.14 4.42 -19.42
C GLU A 162 -3.28 3.16 -19.62
N LYS A 163 -2.55 3.11 -20.75
CA LYS A 163 -1.47 2.12 -20.91
C LYS A 163 -0.22 2.51 -20.12
N PHE A 164 -0.21 3.66 -19.42
CA PHE A 164 0.90 4.21 -18.65
C PHE A 164 1.16 3.52 -17.30
N GLY A 165 1.09 2.19 -17.25
CA GLY A 165 1.79 1.48 -16.20
C GLY A 165 3.28 1.49 -16.54
N ILE A 166 4.13 1.62 -15.55
CA ILE A 166 5.56 1.21 -15.54
C ILE A 166 5.85 -0.20 -16.12
N MET A 167 4.81 -0.89 -16.60
CA MET A 167 4.75 -2.24 -17.14
C MET A 167 4.58 -2.30 -18.68
N GLU A 168 4.78 -1.23 -19.46
CA GLU A 168 4.62 -1.33 -20.93
C GLU A 168 5.72 -2.19 -21.57
N LYS A 169 6.97 -2.03 -21.11
CA LYS A 169 8.16 -2.78 -21.53
C LYS A 169 9.13 -2.87 -20.36
N ASN A 170 9.86 -3.99 -20.27
CA ASN A 170 10.99 -4.09 -19.34
C ASN A 170 12.16 -3.33 -19.98
N GLU A 171 12.29 -2.05 -19.67
CA GLU A 171 13.33 -1.16 -20.24
C GLU A 171 14.70 -1.32 -19.58
N GLN A 172 14.76 -2.06 -18.48
CA GLN A 172 15.96 -2.30 -17.69
C GLN A 172 16.22 -3.79 -17.54
N ASP A 173 17.50 -4.16 -17.52
CA ASP A 173 17.93 -5.49 -17.10
C ASP A 173 17.88 -5.54 -15.57
N TYR A 174 16.87 -6.21 -15.04
CA TYR A 174 16.75 -6.42 -13.59
C TYR A 174 17.54 -7.67 -13.21
N ASP A 175 18.50 -7.50 -12.30
CA ASP A 175 19.14 -8.62 -11.62
C ASP A 175 18.32 -8.99 -10.38
N PHE A 176 17.56 -10.08 -10.49
CA PHE A 176 16.88 -10.67 -9.36
C PHE A 176 17.83 -11.70 -8.76
N GLU A 177 18.74 -11.25 -7.90
CA GLU A 177 19.90 -12.01 -7.36
C GLU A 177 19.55 -13.40 -6.77
N ASN A 178 18.27 -13.74 -6.58
CA ASN A 178 17.81 -15.05 -6.08
C ASN A 178 16.58 -15.63 -6.83
N GLY A 179 16.17 -15.11 -7.99
CA GLY A 179 14.80 -15.33 -8.52
C GLY A 179 14.65 -16.00 -9.90
N ALA A 180 15.73 -16.28 -10.62
CA ALA A 180 15.63 -16.71 -12.03
C ALA A 180 14.85 -18.04 -12.25
N SER A 181 14.64 -18.84 -11.21
CA SER A 181 14.02 -20.18 -11.32
C SER A 181 12.48 -20.19 -11.31
N GLU A 182 11.81 -19.09 -10.92
CA GLU A 182 10.34 -19.08 -10.72
C GLU A 182 9.57 -17.96 -11.44
N LEU A 183 10.26 -17.22 -12.30
CA LEU A 183 9.63 -16.17 -13.10
C LEU A 183 8.67 -16.77 -14.12
N PRO A 184 7.51 -16.13 -14.39
CA PRO A 184 6.65 -16.53 -15.48
C PRO A 184 7.41 -16.48 -16.82
N GLU A 185 6.99 -17.29 -17.79
CA GLU A 185 7.59 -17.27 -19.14
C GLU A 185 7.48 -15.88 -19.80
N ILE A 186 6.36 -15.20 -19.55
CA ILE A 186 6.11 -13.84 -20.05
C ILE A 186 5.63 -13.00 -18.88
N TYR A 187 6.38 -11.95 -18.57
CA TYR A 187 6.08 -11.06 -17.45
C TYR A 187 6.39 -9.61 -17.80
N LEU A 188 5.89 -8.73 -16.94
CA LEU A 188 6.19 -7.31 -16.93
C LEU A 188 6.69 -6.94 -15.54
N VAL A 189 7.58 -5.96 -15.48
CA VAL A 189 8.11 -5.44 -14.21
C VAL A 189 7.45 -4.10 -13.92
N ALA A 190 6.99 -3.93 -12.69
CA ALA A 190 6.52 -2.67 -12.14
C ALA A 190 7.53 -2.18 -11.11
N ASP A 191 8.37 -1.20 -11.45
CA ASP A 191 9.34 -0.59 -10.53
C ASP A 191 8.91 0.83 -10.09
N LEU A 192 8.68 0.99 -8.78
CA LEU A 192 8.32 2.23 -8.10
C LEU A 192 9.48 2.88 -7.32
N SER A 193 10.71 2.33 -7.38
CA SER A 193 11.84 2.71 -6.51
C SER A 193 12.17 4.20 -6.53
N ASN A 194 12.18 4.80 -7.72
CA ASN A 194 12.48 6.22 -7.92
C ASN A 194 11.30 6.96 -8.56
N LYS A 195 10.08 6.48 -8.31
CA LYS A 195 8.87 7.09 -8.86
C LYS A 195 8.26 8.05 -7.83
N PRO A 196 7.70 9.19 -8.29
CA PRO A 196 7.00 10.11 -7.40
C PRO A 196 5.73 9.45 -6.84
N ILE A 197 5.23 9.98 -5.72
CA ILE A 197 3.90 9.66 -5.22
C ILE A 197 2.85 9.85 -6.33
N ARG A 198 1.74 9.12 -6.23
CA ARG A 198 0.68 8.98 -7.27
C ARG A 198 1.09 8.18 -8.51
N THR A 199 2.31 7.66 -8.59
CA THR A 199 2.66 6.66 -9.61
C THR A 199 2.19 5.28 -9.17
N GLY A 200 1.73 4.45 -10.10
CA GLY A 200 1.26 3.11 -9.79
C GLY A 200 1.16 2.18 -11.00
N PHE A 201 0.53 1.03 -10.80
CA PHE A 201 0.32 0.02 -11.84
C PHE A 201 -0.93 -0.83 -11.57
N ALA A 202 -1.52 -1.35 -12.64
CA ALA A 202 -2.72 -2.20 -12.60
C ALA A 202 -2.35 -3.69 -12.46
N TRP A 203 -2.38 -4.22 -11.24
CA TRP A 203 -1.95 -5.57 -10.93
C TRP A 203 -2.94 -6.66 -11.39
N GLY A 204 -4.24 -6.36 -11.49
CA GLY A 204 -5.25 -7.30 -12.00
C GLY A 204 -5.52 -7.22 -13.50
N LYS A 205 -4.73 -6.47 -14.28
CA LYS A 205 -4.99 -6.19 -15.71
C LYS A 205 -5.04 -7.45 -16.60
N PHE A 206 -4.39 -8.53 -16.18
CA PHE A 206 -4.36 -9.81 -16.92
C PHE A 206 -5.42 -10.83 -16.43
N GLY A 207 -6.34 -10.39 -15.57
CA GLY A 207 -7.47 -11.18 -15.07
C GLY A 207 -7.15 -12.00 -13.82
N SER A 208 -8.15 -12.74 -13.34
CA SER A 208 -8.05 -13.55 -12.12
C SER A 208 -6.90 -14.57 -12.18
N GLY A 209 -6.26 -14.80 -11.03
CA GLY A 209 -5.15 -15.74 -10.89
C GLY A 209 -3.91 -15.36 -11.71
N THR A 210 -3.73 -14.07 -12.00
CA THR A 210 -2.46 -13.55 -12.55
C THR A 210 -1.41 -13.69 -11.47
N LYS A 211 -0.30 -14.40 -11.76
CA LYS A 211 0.79 -14.52 -10.79
C LYS A 211 1.47 -13.16 -10.61
N ILE A 212 1.64 -12.74 -9.36
CA ILE A 212 2.42 -11.56 -8.99
C ILE A 212 3.49 -12.01 -8.02
N ILE A 213 4.69 -11.47 -8.20
CA ILE A 213 5.86 -11.84 -7.40
C ILE A 213 6.52 -10.56 -6.92
N ARG A 214 6.82 -10.53 -5.62
CA ARG A 214 7.70 -9.55 -5.00
C ARG A 214 9.10 -10.17 -4.84
N PRO A 215 10.07 -9.87 -5.73
CA PRO A 215 11.33 -10.61 -5.77
C PRO A 215 12.32 -10.24 -4.66
N ASN A 216 12.18 -9.06 -4.06
CA ASN A 216 13.03 -8.55 -2.98
C ASN A 216 12.32 -7.40 -2.25
N ASP A 217 13.01 -6.77 -1.29
CA ASP A 217 12.50 -5.66 -0.49
C ASP A 217 12.35 -4.33 -1.26
N LYS A 218 12.93 -4.21 -2.47
CA LYS A 218 12.75 -3.00 -3.29
C LYS A 218 11.33 -2.95 -3.83
N PRO A 219 10.76 -1.75 -4.06
CA PRO A 219 9.42 -1.52 -4.60
C PRO A 219 9.28 -1.90 -6.08
N ILE A 220 9.56 -3.17 -6.38
CA ILE A 220 9.52 -3.83 -7.67
C ILE A 220 8.55 -5.01 -7.57
N TRP A 221 7.66 -5.15 -8.56
CA TRP A 221 6.77 -6.29 -8.70
C TRP A 221 6.94 -6.91 -10.09
N ILE A 222 6.81 -8.23 -10.16
CA ILE A 222 6.80 -8.98 -11.42
C ILE A 222 5.39 -9.50 -11.63
N ILE A 223 4.77 -9.12 -12.74
CA ILE A 223 3.38 -9.46 -13.06
C ILE A 223 3.39 -10.39 -14.27
N GLU A 224 2.78 -11.56 -14.14
CA GLU A 224 2.55 -12.47 -15.25
C GLU A 224 1.72 -11.79 -16.36
N LYS A 225 2.23 -11.82 -17.58
CA LYS A 225 1.51 -11.33 -18.75
C LYS A 225 0.84 -12.50 -19.45
N LYS A 226 -0.47 -12.66 -19.21
CA LYS A 226 -1.27 -13.64 -19.94
C LYS A 226 -1.48 -13.17 -21.38
N LEU A 227 -0.90 -13.89 -22.33
CA LEU A 227 -1.26 -13.71 -23.74
C LEU A 227 -2.74 -14.08 -23.90
N LYS A 228 -3.55 -13.16 -24.42
CA LYS A 228 -4.91 -13.49 -24.82
C LYS A 228 -4.81 -14.63 -25.83
N LYS A 229 -5.30 -15.82 -25.47
CA LYS A 229 -5.50 -16.91 -26.44
C LYS A 229 -6.33 -16.31 -27.57
N SER A 230 -5.70 -16.13 -28.74
CA SER A 230 -6.38 -15.61 -29.92
C SER A 230 -7.68 -16.37 -30.10
N PHE A 231 -8.78 -15.67 -30.41
CA PHE A 231 -10.09 -16.29 -30.66
C PHE A 231 -10.00 -17.46 -31.66
N PHE A 232 -8.99 -17.45 -32.54
CA PHE A 232 -8.68 -18.53 -33.48
C PHE A 232 -8.17 -19.83 -32.83
N SER A 233 -7.51 -19.77 -31.67
CA SER A 233 -7.07 -20.97 -30.94
C SER A 233 -8.22 -21.73 -30.25
N ARG A 234 -9.36 -21.07 -30.00
CA ARG A 234 -10.60 -21.72 -29.53
C ARG A 234 -11.46 -22.27 -30.68
N LEU A 235 -11.38 -21.66 -31.87
CA LEU A 235 -12.12 -22.10 -33.06
C LEU A 235 -11.40 -23.19 -33.86
N PHE A 236 -10.07 -23.29 -33.78
CA PHE A 236 -9.27 -24.33 -34.43
C PHE A 236 -8.66 -25.35 -33.46
N GLY A 237 -9.32 -25.56 -32.31
CA GLY A 237 -9.17 -26.77 -31.50
C GLY A 237 -9.81 -27.98 -32.18
N CYS A 238 -9.39 -28.28 -33.42
CA CYS A 238 -9.80 -29.45 -34.18
C CYS A 238 -8.53 -30.19 -34.62
N LYS A 239 -8.25 -31.28 -33.91
CA LYS A 239 -7.49 -32.49 -34.29
C LYS A 239 -6.28 -32.29 -35.22
N ARG A 240 -5.09 -32.57 -34.69
CA ARG A 240 -4.31 -33.75 -35.07
C ARG A 240 -3.35 -34.14 -33.96
#